data_AF-A0AA42B369-F1
#
_entry.id   AF-A0AA42B369-F1
#
_cell.length_a   1.000
_cell.length_b   1.000
_cell.length_c   1.000
_cell.angle_alpha   90.00
_cell.angle_beta   90.00
_cell.angle_gamma   90.00
#
_symmetry.space_group_name_H-M   'P 1'
#
loop_
_entity.id
_entity.type
_entity.pdbx_description
1 polymer ?
#
loop_
_entity_poly.entity_id
_entity_poly.type
_entity_poly.pdbx_seq_one_letter_code
_entity_poly.pdbx_strand_id
1 'polypeptide(L)'
;MLKSTVLTKQFVNRAQSFFDKGCEIRFFMTWISPATSFGKKEFLALQSVFKHHPNGCLMILSRSMDSSAGRQILSPLTARGYKVTALTPDLQFLFNNTPAKAWFDDMKKGRKDPGRIPFAQNLSNLLRLVTLYKYGGVYMDTDFIVLKSFSGLRNSIGAQSVDMETGHWSRLNNAVLVFDKNHPLVYKFIENFAYTFDGNRWGFNGPYLVTRVIHKVSGKPGYDFTVLPPAAFYPVDWIKIVGYFGKPKTRYQSKWIDAKVVQLLGESYGVHLWNKESGKLRIEQGSVIGKLISNSCVICENIYSS
;
A
#
# COMPACT_ATOMS: atom_id res chain seq x y z
N MET A 1 -0.59 6.94 19.79
CA MET A 1 -1.32 6.94 18.48
C MET A 1 -2.76 7.46 18.55
N LEU A 2 -3.50 7.25 19.64
CA LEU A 2 -4.95 7.48 19.68
C LEU A 2 -5.40 8.85 20.21
N LYS A 3 -4.46 9.67 20.70
CA LYS A 3 -4.75 11.00 21.25
C LYS A 3 -4.98 12.02 20.12
N SER A 4 -6.00 12.86 20.28
CA SER A 4 -6.24 14.02 19.43
C SER A 4 -5.16 15.07 19.65
N THR A 5 -4.71 15.72 18.58
CA THR A 5 -3.73 16.81 18.56
C THR A 5 -4.23 17.94 17.66
N VAL A 6 -3.53 19.09 17.67
CA VAL A 6 -3.81 20.17 16.70
C VAL A 6 -3.77 19.66 15.26
N LEU A 7 -2.76 18.84 14.93
CA LEU A 7 -2.62 18.27 13.58
C LEU A 7 -3.77 17.33 13.21
N THR A 8 -4.31 16.53 14.13
CA THR A 8 -5.48 15.69 13.83
C THR A 8 -6.70 16.57 13.54
N LYS A 9 -6.94 17.64 14.32
CA LYS A 9 -8.09 18.53 14.11
C LYS A 9 -8.05 19.25 12.76
N GLN A 10 -6.84 19.46 12.21
CA GLN A 10 -6.63 20.07 10.91
C GLN A 10 -6.64 19.06 9.74
N PHE A 11 -6.74 17.76 10.02
CA PHE A 11 -6.59 16.70 9.01
C PHE A 11 -7.55 16.89 7.82
N VAL A 12 -8.84 17.10 8.08
CA VAL A 12 -9.87 17.23 7.03
C VAL A 12 -9.58 18.42 6.11
N ASN A 13 -9.35 19.60 6.68
CA ASN A 13 -9.08 20.82 5.91
C ASN A 13 -7.78 20.71 5.11
N ARG A 14 -6.72 20.12 5.70
CA ARG A 14 -5.43 19.89 5.02
C ARG A 14 -5.57 18.87 3.89
N ALA A 15 -6.33 17.79 4.11
CA ALA A 15 -6.58 16.77 3.10
C ALA A 15 -7.38 17.34 1.91
N GLN A 16 -8.43 18.12 2.19
CA GLN A 16 -9.22 18.80 1.18
C GLN A 16 -8.35 19.78 0.37
N SER A 17 -7.65 20.70 1.04
CA SER A 17 -6.76 21.66 0.40
C SER A 17 -5.66 21.01 -0.46
N PHE A 18 -5.16 19.84 -0.05
CA PHE A 18 -4.19 19.08 -0.82
C PHE A 18 -4.77 18.53 -2.14
N PHE A 19 -6.01 18.03 -2.12
CA PHE A 19 -6.65 17.42 -3.29
C PHE A 19 -7.39 18.42 -4.19
N ASP A 20 -7.78 19.59 -3.69
CA ASP A 20 -8.51 20.61 -4.45
C ASP A 20 -7.68 21.22 -5.59
N LYS A 21 -6.35 21.10 -5.55
CA LYS A 21 -5.44 21.63 -6.56
C LYS A 21 -5.36 20.79 -7.85
N GLY A 22 -6.33 19.90 -8.09
CA GLY A 22 -6.36 18.94 -9.20
C GLY A 22 -5.43 17.75 -9.00
N CYS A 23 -5.95 16.53 -9.13
CA CYS A 23 -5.20 15.29 -9.00
C CYS A 23 -5.70 14.30 -10.06
N GLU A 24 -4.79 13.78 -10.89
CA GLU A 24 -5.14 12.74 -11.86
C GLU A 24 -5.67 11.50 -11.13
N ILE A 25 -4.90 11.03 -10.15
CA ILE A 25 -5.24 9.92 -9.26
C ILE A 25 -4.81 10.28 -7.85
N ARG A 26 -5.62 9.88 -6.87
CA ARG A 26 -5.30 9.99 -5.44
C ARG A 26 -4.69 8.68 -4.95
N PHE A 27 -3.45 8.74 -4.51
CA PHE A 27 -2.74 7.64 -3.87
C PHE A 27 -2.68 7.85 -2.37
N PHE A 28 -2.75 6.75 -1.64
CA PHE A 28 -2.67 6.71 -0.19
C PHE A 28 -1.69 5.64 0.27
N MET A 29 -0.86 6.01 1.24
CA MET A 29 0.02 5.10 1.96
C MET A 29 -0.18 5.30 3.46
N THR A 30 0.23 4.34 4.28
CA THR A 30 0.23 4.46 5.74
C THR A 30 1.63 4.23 6.28
N TRP A 31 2.11 5.12 7.13
CA TRP A 31 3.39 4.96 7.83
C TRP A 31 3.23 5.26 9.32
N ILE A 32 3.27 4.22 10.16
CA ILE A 32 3.04 4.34 11.60
C ILE A 32 4.36 4.32 12.39
N SER A 33 5.43 3.82 11.79
CA SER A 33 6.78 3.80 12.38
C SER A 33 7.38 5.21 12.51
N PRO A 34 8.48 5.40 13.26
CA PRO A 34 9.20 6.68 13.29
C PRO A 34 9.57 7.18 11.89
N ALA A 35 9.64 8.51 11.71
CA ALA A 35 10.06 9.08 10.42
C ALA A 35 11.51 8.72 10.09
N THR A 36 12.36 8.57 11.11
CA THR A 36 13.77 8.16 10.97
C THR A 36 13.94 6.76 10.42
N SER A 37 12.93 5.90 10.50
CA SER A 37 12.95 4.57 9.90
C SER A 37 12.34 4.52 8.50
N PHE A 38 11.83 5.65 7.97
CA PHE A 38 11.36 5.74 6.59
C PHE A 38 12.58 5.75 5.68
N GLY A 39 12.93 4.56 5.18
CA GLY A 39 14.20 4.30 4.55
C GLY A 39 14.23 4.65 3.08
N LYS A 40 15.38 4.34 2.48
CA LYS A 40 15.62 4.52 1.04
C LYS A 40 14.67 3.67 0.21
N LYS A 41 14.37 2.44 0.62
CA LYS A 41 13.47 1.54 -0.12
C LYS A 41 12.06 2.12 -0.21
N GLU A 42 11.53 2.63 0.90
CA GLU A 42 10.22 3.28 0.94
C GLU A 42 10.21 4.56 0.10
N PHE A 43 11.30 5.33 0.13
CA PHE A 43 11.42 6.53 -0.71
C PHE A 43 11.53 6.21 -2.21
N LEU A 44 12.18 5.10 -2.60
CA LEU A 44 12.24 4.63 -3.99
C LEU A 44 10.88 4.13 -4.47
N ALA A 45 10.14 3.41 -3.63
CA ALA A 45 8.75 3.04 -3.91
C ALA A 45 7.86 4.28 -4.11
N LEU A 46 8.05 5.30 -3.28
CA LEU A 46 7.35 6.59 -3.41
C LEU A 46 7.64 7.26 -4.77
N GLN A 47 8.91 7.32 -5.18
CA GLN A 47 9.31 7.88 -6.48
C GLN A 47 8.62 7.18 -7.66
N SER A 48 8.41 5.87 -7.54
CA SER A 48 7.79 5.08 -8.61
C SER A 48 6.37 5.48 -8.96
N VAL A 49 5.61 5.98 -7.98
CA VAL A 49 4.28 6.57 -8.22
C VAL A 49 4.39 7.72 -9.22
N PHE A 50 5.32 8.66 -9.00
CA PHE A 50 5.44 9.87 -9.79
C PHE A 50 6.06 9.67 -11.17
N LYS A 51 6.79 8.57 -11.37
CA LYS A 51 7.25 8.19 -12.70
C LYS A 51 6.10 7.87 -13.65
N HIS A 52 5.06 7.22 -13.13
CA HIS A 52 3.90 6.77 -13.91
C HIS A 52 2.68 7.68 -13.76
N HIS A 53 2.65 8.53 -12.72
CA HIS A 53 1.62 9.52 -12.44
C HIS A 53 2.25 10.86 -12.04
N PRO A 54 2.86 11.60 -12.98
CA PRO A 54 3.52 12.87 -12.66
C PRO A 54 2.53 13.91 -12.08
N ASN A 55 1.24 13.80 -12.42
CA ASN A 55 0.15 14.65 -11.93
C ASN A 55 -0.70 13.96 -10.84
N GLY A 56 -0.25 12.82 -10.33
CA GLY A 56 -0.88 12.13 -9.20
C GLY A 56 -0.65 12.86 -7.88
N CYS A 57 -1.50 12.56 -6.90
CA CYS A 57 -1.41 13.11 -5.54
C CYS A 57 -1.22 11.98 -4.54
N LEU A 58 -0.11 11.95 -3.82
CA LEU A 58 0.18 10.94 -2.81
C LEU A 58 0.06 11.51 -1.40
N MET A 59 -0.85 10.96 -0.60
CA MET A 59 -0.98 11.27 0.82
C MET A 59 -0.52 10.10 1.68
N ILE A 60 0.45 10.35 2.56
CA ILE A 60 0.90 9.39 3.56
C ILE A 60 0.18 9.67 4.88
N LEU A 61 -0.66 8.76 5.34
CA LEU A 61 -1.29 8.82 6.65
C LEU A 61 -0.23 8.45 7.70
N SER A 62 0.34 9.46 8.35
CA SER A 62 1.47 9.29 9.27
C SER A 62 1.60 10.45 10.23
N ARG A 63 1.59 10.15 11.54
CA ARG A 63 1.88 11.15 12.57
C ARG A 63 3.35 11.51 12.62
N SER A 64 4.23 10.54 12.41
CA SER A 64 5.68 10.74 12.51
C SER A 64 6.22 11.53 11.32
N MET A 65 5.70 11.28 10.11
CA MET A 65 6.10 12.00 8.90
C MET A 65 5.42 13.37 8.77
N ASP A 66 4.32 13.64 9.47
CA ASP A 66 3.73 14.98 9.58
C ASP A 66 4.54 15.84 10.59
N SER A 67 5.82 16.05 10.25
CA SER A 67 6.85 16.69 11.07
C SER A 67 7.90 17.38 10.20
N SER A 68 8.85 18.11 10.80
CA SER A 68 10.00 18.68 10.07
C SER A 68 10.85 17.60 9.40
N ALA A 69 11.11 16.49 10.10
CA ALA A 69 11.87 15.36 9.56
C ALA A 69 11.18 14.73 8.34
N GLY A 70 9.86 14.49 8.42
CA GLY A 70 9.12 13.97 7.26
C GLY A 70 9.06 14.95 6.09
N ARG A 71 8.94 16.26 6.36
CA ARG A 71 9.08 17.28 5.31
C ARG A 71 10.45 17.25 4.64
N GLN A 72 11.53 17.05 5.39
CA GLN A 72 12.88 16.91 4.84
C GLN A 72 13.01 15.64 3.99
N ILE A 73 12.43 14.53 4.41
CA ILE A 73 12.41 13.28 3.63
C ILE A 73 11.67 13.47 2.31
N LEU A 74 10.54 14.19 2.31
CA LEU A 74 9.71 14.39 1.12
C LEU A 74 10.18 15.55 0.23
N SER A 75 11.05 16.44 0.74
CA SER A 75 11.48 17.65 0.05
C SER A 75 12.07 17.42 -1.34
N PRO A 76 12.83 16.34 -1.63
CA PRO A 76 13.39 16.13 -2.96
C PRO A 76 12.31 15.93 -4.03
N LEU A 77 11.13 15.43 -3.65
CA LEU A 77 9.99 15.28 -4.55
C LEU A 77 9.18 16.57 -4.65
N THR A 78 8.86 17.20 -3.53
CA THR A 78 8.05 18.44 -3.53
C THR A 78 8.80 19.58 -4.21
N ALA A 79 10.13 19.66 -4.08
CA ALA A 79 10.96 20.65 -4.77
C ALA A 79 10.95 20.47 -6.31
N ARG A 80 10.60 19.27 -6.80
CA ARG A 80 10.41 18.98 -8.23
C ARG A 80 8.96 19.13 -8.68
N GLY A 81 8.07 19.66 -7.83
CA GLY A 81 6.67 19.90 -8.15
C GLY A 81 5.74 18.70 -7.93
N TYR A 82 6.25 17.54 -7.50
CA TYR A 82 5.41 16.38 -7.24
C TYR A 82 4.53 16.59 -6.01
N LYS A 83 3.26 16.20 -6.11
CA LYS A 83 2.27 16.35 -5.04
C LYS A 83 2.34 15.19 -4.07
N VAL A 84 3.21 15.31 -3.08
CA VAL A 84 3.29 14.39 -1.94
C VAL A 84 3.15 15.13 -0.63
N THR A 85 2.41 14.56 0.32
CA THR A 85 2.32 15.08 1.68
C THR A 85 2.15 13.97 2.70
N ALA A 86 2.55 14.22 3.95
CA ALA A 86 2.25 13.37 5.08
C ALA A 86 1.34 14.11 6.06
N LEU A 87 0.21 13.51 6.42
CA LEU A 87 -0.76 14.10 7.35
C LEU A 87 -0.99 13.17 8.54
N THR A 88 -1.05 13.75 9.74
CA THR A 88 -1.48 13.05 10.94
C THR A 88 -2.96 12.71 10.81
N PRO A 89 -3.35 11.42 10.74
CA PRO A 89 -4.74 11.05 10.48
C PRO A 89 -5.65 11.36 11.69
N ASP A 90 -6.80 11.96 11.43
CA ASP A 90 -7.88 12.02 12.41
C ASP A 90 -8.65 10.69 12.39
N LEU A 91 -8.31 9.81 13.34
CA LEU A 91 -8.94 8.49 13.46
C LEU A 91 -10.44 8.60 13.80
N GLN A 92 -10.87 9.63 14.53
CA GLN A 92 -12.30 9.77 14.84
C GLN A 92 -13.08 10.09 13.58
N PHE A 93 -12.61 11.07 12.79
CA PHE A 93 -13.21 11.42 11.51
C PHE A 93 -13.22 10.24 10.53
N LEU A 94 -12.07 9.57 10.37
CA LEU A 94 -11.93 8.46 9.41
C LEU A 94 -12.85 7.29 9.76
N PHE A 95 -13.02 6.98 11.04
CA PHE A 95 -13.85 5.85 11.48
C PHE A 95 -15.34 6.21 11.62
N ASN A 96 -15.68 7.50 11.75
CA ASN A 96 -17.07 7.92 11.90
C ASN A 96 -17.93 7.50 10.70
N ASN A 97 -19.19 7.16 10.93
CA ASN A 97 -20.12 6.64 9.92
C ASN A 97 -19.62 5.35 9.22
N THR A 98 -18.82 4.54 9.91
CA THR A 98 -18.42 3.21 9.47
C THR A 98 -18.41 2.24 10.66
N PRO A 99 -18.49 0.91 10.42
CA PRO A 99 -18.39 -0.09 11.49
C PRO A 99 -17.06 -0.02 12.29
N ALA A 100 -16.01 0.59 11.72
CA ALA A 100 -14.74 0.81 12.40
C ALA A 100 -14.88 1.61 13.70
N LYS A 101 -15.89 2.48 13.82
CA LYS A 101 -16.09 3.33 15.00
C LYS A 101 -16.30 2.50 16.26
N ALA A 102 -17.13 1.46 16.19
CA ALA A 102 -17.42 0.59 17.33
C ALA A 102 -16.16 -0.16 17.77
N TRP A 103 -15.45 -0.77 16.82
CA TRP A 103 -14.16 -1.43 17.09
C TRP A 103 -13.15 -0.47 17.74
N PHE A 104 -13.07 0.76 17.24
CA PHE A 104 -12.14 1.76 17.77
C PHE A 104 -12.48 2.19 19.20
N ASP A 105 -13.76 2.36 19.51
CA ASP A 105 -14.21 2.69 20.86
C ASP A 105 -13.92 1.54 21.83
N ASP A 106 -14.15 0.29 21.43
CA ASP A 106 -13.86 -0.88 22.26
C ASP A 106 -12.36 -1.03 22.51
N MET A 107 -11.52 -0.80 21.50
CA MET A 107 -10.05 -0.75 21.66
C MET A 107 -9.63 0.34 22.65
N LYS A 108 -10.20 1.55 22.56
CA LYS A 108 -9.89 2.65 23.48
C LYS A 108 -10.33 2.37 24.92
N LYS A 109 -11.44 1.65 25.10
CA LYS A 109 -12.00 1.29 26.41
C LYS A 109 -11.38 0.01 27.00
N GLY A 110 -10.46 -0.63 26.29
CA GLY A 110 -9.87 -1.91 26.71
C GLY A 110 -10.84 -3.10 26.67
N ARG A 111 -11.95 -2.98 25.93
CA ARG A 111 -12.97 -4.04 25.78
C ARG A 111 -12.65 -5.04 24.68
N LYS A 112 -11.68 -4.73 23.83
CA LYS A 112 -11.21 -5.59 22.73
C LYS A 112 -9.73 -5.90 22.95
N ASP A 113 -9.37 -7.18 22.88
CA ASP A 113 -7.97 -7.61 22.93
C ASP A 113 -7.22 -7.14 21.67
N PRO A 114 -6.12 -6.36 21.79
CA PRO A 114 -5.30 -5.98 20.65
C PRO A 114 -4.53 -7.15 20.02
N GLY A 115 -4.36 -8.25 20.76
CA GLY A 115 -3.61 -9.44 20.38
C GLY A 115 -2.10 -9.24 20.28
N ARG A 116 -1.38 -10.33 19.94
CA ARG A 116 0.09 -10.36 19.86
C ARG A 116 0.69 -9.71 18.61
N ILE A 117 -0.07 -9.60 17.52
CA ILE A 117 0.42 -8.93 16.31
C ILE A 117 0.44 -7.41 16.56
N PRO A 118 1.52 -6.69 16.20
CA PRO A 118 1.64 -5.27 16.51
C PRO A 118 0.41 -4.47 16.14
N PHE A 119 -0.14 -3.72 17.11
CA PHE A 119 -1.34 -2.91 16.92
C PHE A 119 -1.22 -1.96 15.71
N ALA A 120 -0.04 -1.40 15.48
CA ALA A 120 0.25 -0.57 14.31
C ALA A 120 -0.04 -1.28 12.97
N GLN A 121 0.29 -2.56 12.85
CA GLN A 121 0.04 -3.34 11.64
C GLN A 121 -1.45 -3.58 11.42
N ASN A 122 -2.19 -3.89 12.49
CA ASN A 122 -3.64 -4.03 12.43
C ASN A 122 -4.33 -2.70 12.14
N LEU A 123 -3.86 -1.60 12.73
CA LEU A 123 -4.36 -0.26 12.45
C LEU A 123 -4.10 0.14 10.99
N SER A 124 -2.94 -0.19 10.42
CA SER A 124 -2.65 0.00 8.98
C SER A 124 -3.63 -0.76 8.08
N ASN A 125 -3.97 -2.01 8.44
CA ASN A 125 -4.98 -2.80 7.73
C ASN A 125 -6.38 -2.17 7.77
N LEU A 126 -6.74 -1.45 8.83
CA LEU A 126 -8.00 -0.73 8.89
C LEU A 126 -7.93 0.63 8.15
N LEU A 127 -6.83 1.37 8.34
CA LEU A 127 -6.62 2.69 7.75
C LEU A 127 -6.70 2.65 6.23
N ARG A 128 -6.14 1.63 5.58
CA ARG A 128 -6.25 1.46 4.12
C ARG A 128 -7.69 1.37 3.63
N LEU A 129 -8.54 0.64 4.36
CA LEU A 129 -9.93 0.42 3.99
C LEU A 129 -10.76 1.69 4.22
N VAL A 130 -10.65 2.30 5.40
CA VAL A 130 -11.45 3.50 5.71
C VAL A 130 -11.03 4.71 4.89
N THR A 131 -9.74 4.81 4.54
CA THR A 131 -9.25 5.88 3.66
C THR A 131 -9.85 5.76 2.27
N LEU A 132 -9.79 4.56 1.67
CA LEU A 132 -10.43 4.31 0.38
C LEU A 132 -11.94 4.53 0.42
N TYR A 133 -12.62 4.08 1.47
CA TYR A 133 -14.04 4.32 1.61
C TYR A 133 -14.38 5.83 1.63
N LYS A 134 -13.57 6.65 2.33
CA LYS A 134 -13.81 8.09 2.47
C LYS A 134 -13.42 8.92 1.25
N TYR A 135 -12.35 8.54 0.55
CA TYR A 135 -11.73 9.38 -0.47
C TYR A 135 -11.74 8.78 -1.89
N GLY A 136 -11.96 7.46 -2.02
CA GLY A 136 -11.71 6.71 -3.24
C GLY A 136 -10.23 6.71 -3.63
N GLY A 137 -9.92 6.21 -4.82
CA GLY A 137 -8.57 6.21 -5.39
C GLY A 137 -7.80 4.92 -5.13
N VAL A 138 -6.51 5.04 -4.87
CA VAL A 138 -5.56 3.93 -4.76
C VAL A 138 -4.93 3.92 -3.38
N TYR A 139 -5.02 2.80 -2.67
CA TYR A 139 -4.14 2.51 -1.54
C TYR A 139 -3.01 1.60 -2.01
N MET A 140 -1.78 1.86 -1.55
CA MET A 140 -0.66 0.94 -1.68
C MET A 140 0.20 0.93 -0.42
N ASP A 141 0.80 -0.23 -0.11
CA ASP A 141 1.82 -0.32 0.93
C ASP A 141 3.09 0.47 0.50
N THR A 142 3.89 0.91 1.48
CA THR A 142 5.10 1.72 1.23
C THR A 142 6.25 0.94 0.59
N ASP A 143 6.09 -0.36 0.42
CA ASP A 143 7.03 -1.30 -0.17
C ASP A 143 6.52 -1.87 -1.50
N PHE A 144 5.72 -1.10 -2.23
CA PHE A 144 5.24 -1.43 -3.56
C PHE A 144 5.86 -0.52 -4.62
N ILE A 145 6.52 -1.10 -5.62
CA ILE A 145 7.10 -0.37 -6.75
C ILE A 145 6.08 -0.35 -7.89
N VAL A 146 5.63 0.84 -8.29
CA VAL A 146 4.78 1.05 -9.46
C VAL A 146 5.62 0.95 -10.73
N LEU A 147 5.17 0.13 -11.69
CA LEU A 147 5.84 -0.09 -12.97
C LEU A 147 4.98 0.35 -14.17
N LYS A 148 3.70 0.68 -13.94
CA LYS A 148 2.76 1.09 -14.98
C LYS A 148 1.69 2.03 -14.41
N SER A 149 1.08 2.81 -15.30
CA SER A 149 -0.05 3.67 -14.94
C SER A 149 -1.26 2.86 -14.46
N PHE A 150 -1.91 3.35 -13.40
CA PHE A 150 -3.14 2.81 -12.81
C PHE A 150 -4.41 3.46 -13.39
N SER A 151 -4.33 4.37 -14.37
CA SER A 151 -5.49 5.15 -14.85
C SER A 151 -6.58 4.30 -15.51
N GLY A 152 -6.25 3.07 -15.94
CA GLY A 152 -7.22 2.10 -16.45
C GLY A 152 -7.83 1.17 -15.40
N LEU A 153 -7.47 1.32 -14.11
CA LEU A 153 -7.96 0.47 -13.04
C LEU A 153 -9.11 1.12 -12.29
N ARG A 154 -10.15 0.33 -11.99
CA ARG A 154 -11.29 0.76 -11.16
C ARG A 154 -11.84 -0.44 -10.41
N ASN A 155 -12.22 -0.23 -9.15
CA ASN A 155 -12.79 -1.26 -8.25
C ASN A 155 -12.01 -2.60 -8.34
N SER A 156 -10.69 -2.52 -8.27
CA SER A 156 -9.77 -3.63 -8.54
C SER A 156 -8.98 -4.05 -7.31
N ILE A 157 -8.75 -5.35 -7.19
CA ILE A 157 -7.92 -5.99 -6.16
C ILE A 157 -7.08 -7.10 -6.80
N GLY A 158 -5.85 -7.30 -6.31
CA GLY A 158 -4.98 -8.36 -6.85
C GLY A 158 -5.12 -9.69 -6.12
N ALA A 159 -5.08 -10.77 -6.90
CA ALA A 159 -4.83 -12.11 -6.39
C ALA A 159 -3.35 -12.26 -6.01
N GLN A 160 -3.07 -12.63 -4.76
CA GLN A 160 -1.71 -12.97 -4.33
C GLN A 160 -1.30 -14.36 -4.82
N SER A 161 -2.23 -15.31 -4.82
CA SER A 161 -1.97 -16.69 -5.26
C SER A 161 -3.17 -17.26 -5.98
N VAL A 162 -2.91 -18.21 -6.86
CA VAL A 162 -3.91 -19.04 -7.55
C VAL A 162 -3.78 -20.48 -7.10
N ASP A 163 -4.87 -21.21 -7.18
CA ASP A 163 -4.90 -22.65 -7.12
C ASP A 163 -4.38 -23.22 -8.45
N MET A 164 -3.46 -24.18 -8.39
CA MET A 164 -2.76 -24.67 -9.59
C MET A 164 -3.63 -25.57 -10.47
N GLU A 165 -4.64 -26.22 -9.89
CA GLU A 165 -5.51 -27.14 -10.61
C GLU A 165 -6.64 -26.39 -11.32
N THR A 166 -7.27 -25.45 -10.61
CA THR A 166 -8.44 -24.72 -11.10
C THR A 166 -8.10 -23.40 -11.80
N GLY A 167 -6.90 -22.86 -11.57
CA GLY A 167 -6.50 -21.53 -12.04
C GLY A 167 -7.24 -20.37 -11.35
N HIS A 168 -8.17 -20.66 -10.44
CA HIS A 168 -8.86 -19.64 -9.66
C HIS A 168 -7.96 -19.06 -8.58
N TRP A 169 -8.19 -17.80 -8.20
CA TRP A 169 -7.46 -17.20 -7.10
C TRP A 169 -7.77 -17.93 -5.78
N SER A 170 -6.74 -18.17 -4.96
CA SER A 170 -6.86 -18.81 -3.64
C SER A 170 -6.62 -17.83 -2.49
N ARG A 171 -5.91 -16.72 -2.76
CA ARG A 171 -5.67 -15.64 -1.81
C ARG A 171 -5.71 -14.31 -2.53
N LEU A 172 -6.46 -13.37 -1.99
CA LEU A 172 -6.38 -11.96 -2.36
C LEU A 172 -5.55 -11.21 -1.32
N ASN A 173 -4.96 -10.09 -1.70
CA ASN A 173 -4.16 -9.26 -0.82
C ASN A 173 -4.60 -7.79 -0.93
N ASN A 174 -4.46 -7.06 0.18
CA ASN A 174 -4.88 -5.69 0.36
C ASN A 174 -3.69 -4.71 0.44
N ALA A 175 -2.50 -5.13 0.01
CA ALA A 175 -1.33 -4.26 -0.13
C ALA A 175 -1.49 -3.26 -1.28
N VAL A 176 -2.35 -3.55 -2.26
CA VAL A 176 -2.82 -2.59 -3.27
C VAL A 176 -4.33 -2.74 -3.42
N LEU A 177 -5.06 -1.63 -3.40
CA LEU A 177 -6.51 -1.60 -3.56
C LEU A 177 -6.89 -0.36 -4.37
N VAL A 178 -7.71 -0.52 -5.40
CA VAL A 178 -8.20 0.59 -6.24
C VAL A 178 -9.72 0.60 -6.17
N PHE A 179 -10.32 1.59 -5.53
CA PHE A 179 -11.78 1.62 -5.34
C PHE A 179 -12.35 3.02 -5.40
N ASP A 180 -13.58 3.11 -5.88
CA ASP A 180 -14.36 4.33 -5.80
C ASP A 180 -14.67 4.70 -4.34
N LYS A 181 -14.92 6.00 -4.13
CA LYS A 181 -15.41 6.50 -2.84
C LYS A 181 -16.75 5.83 -2.50
N ASN A 182 -16.96 5.52 -1.22
CA ASN A 182 -18.16 4.88 -0.69
C ASN A 182 -18.47 3.49 -1.26
N HIS A 183 -17.50 2.80 -1.87
CA HIS A 183 -17.76 1.51 -2.51
C HIS A 183 -18.32 0.46 -1.52
N PRO A 184 -19.45 -0.22 -1.82
CA PRO A 184 -20.09 -1.18 -0.91
C PRO A 184 -19.18 -2.33 -0.48
N LEU A 185 -18.32 -2.82 -1.37
CA LEU A 185 -17.36 -3.88 -1.04
C LEU A 185 -16.34 -3.42 0.02
N VAL A 186 -15.86 -2.19 -0.07
CA VAL A 186 -14.92 -1.64 0.91
C VAL A 186 -15.61 -1.47 2.27
N TYR A 187 -16.89 -1.06 2.28
CA TYR A 187 -17.69 -1.05 3.50
C TYR A 187 -17.78 -2.46 4.12
N LYS A 188 -18.01 -3.50 3.32
CA LYS A 188 -18.02 -4.90 3.80
C LYS A 188 -16.67 -5.38 4.32
N PHE A 189 -15.55 -4.89 3.77
CA PHE A 189 -14.23 -5.14 4.36
C PHE A 189 -14.10 -4.49 5.75
N ILE A 190 -14.52 -3.23 5.91
CA ILE A 190 -14.48 -2.52 7.20
C ILE A 190 -15.40 -3.21 8.22
N GLU A 191 -16.60 -3.58 7.79
CA GLU A 191 -17.57 -4.34 8.57
C GLU A 191 -16.95 -5.64 9.09
N ASN A 192 -16.39 -6.44 8.18
CA ASN A 192 -15.77 -7.70 8.57
C ASN A 192 -14.56 -7.51 9.47
N PHE A 193 -13.73 -6.48 9.24
CA PHE A 193 -12.62 -6.13 10.11
C PHE A 193 -13.10 -5.89 11.55
N ALA A 194 -14.11 -5.04 11.72
CA ALA A 194 -14.61 -4.64 13.02
C ALA A 194 -15.19 -5.84 13.81
N TYR A 195 -16.04 -6.64 13.15
CA TYR A 195 -16.74 -7.75 13.81
C TYR A 195 -15.81 -8.95 14.09
N THR A 196 -15.00 -9.33 13.11
CA THR A 196 -14.15 -10.53 13.22
C THR A 196 -12.71 -10.16 13.50
N PHE A 197 -12.42 -9.02 14.14
CA PHE A 197 -11.04 -8.66 14.47
C PHE A 197 -10.39 -9.74 15.34
N ASP A 198 -9.23 -10.24 14.93
CA ASP A 198 -8.38 -11.12 15.73
C ASP A 198 -6.93 -10.67 15.59
N GLY A 199 -6.43 -9.99 16.63
CA GLY A 199 -5.06 -9.50 16.70
C GLY A 199 -4.00 -10.59 16.91
N ASN A 200 -4.39 -11.86 17.08
CA ASN A 200 -3.47 -12.95 17.36
C ASN A 200 -3.03 -13.74 16.12
N ARG A 201 -3.68 -13.51 14.98
CA ARG A 201 -3.48 -14.28 13.74
C ARG A 201 -2.88 -13.42 12.62
N TRP A 202 -1.70 -13.79 12.16
CA TRP A 202 -1.01 -13.10 11.07
C TRP A 202 -1.85 -13.09 9.79
N GLY A 203 -1.98 -11.93 9.16
CA GLY A 203 -2.73 -11.74 7.91
C GLY A 203 -4.26 -11.83 8.05
N PHE A 204 -4.79 -12.22 9.22
CA PHE A 204 -6.21 -12.49 9.40
C PHE A 204 -7.09 -11.26 9.14
N ASN A 205 -6.63 -10.08 9.58
CA ASN A 205 -7.29 -8.80 9.40
C ASN A 205 -6.89 -8.08 8.10
N GLY A 206 -6.11 -8.74 7.23
CA GLY A 206 -5.60 -8.18 5.97
C GLY A 206 -5.94 -9.09 4.78
N PRO A 207 -4.96 -9.79 4.17
CA PRO A 207 -5.20 -10.67 3.02
C PRO A 207 -6.34 -11.69 3.23
N TYR A 208 -6.42 -12.32 4.40
CA TYR A 208 -7.46 -13.32 4.68
C TYR A 208 -8.85 -12.70 4.81
N LEU A 209 -8.93 -11.45 5.28
CA LEU A 209 -10.18 -10.70 5.40
C LEU A 209 -10.76 -10.41 4.01
N VAL A 210 -9.98 -9.78 3.13
CA VAL A 210 -10.47 -9.40 1.80
C VAL A 210 -10.85 -10.64 0.99
N THR A 211 -10.08 -11.72 1.11
CA THR A 211 -10.38 -13.03 0.51
C THR A 211 -11.74 -13.56 0.98
N ARG A 212 -11.94 -13.63 2.31
CA ARG A 212 -13.17 -14.18 2.89
C ARG A 212 -14.40 -13.34 2.55
N VAL A 213 -14.27 -12.01 2.52
CA VAL A 213 -15.40 -11.13 2.18
C VAL A 213 -15.76 -11.27 0.70
N ILE A 214 -14.78 -11.30 -0.21
CA ILE A 214 -15.04 -11.47 -1.64
C ILE A 214 -15.70 -12.82 -1.92
N HIS A 215 -15.26 -13.92 -1.31
CA HIS A 215 -15.98 -15.20 -1.45
C HIS A 215 -17.45 -15.11 -1.03
N LYS A 216 -17.78 -14.33 0.01
CA LYS A 216 -19.16 -14.18 0.49
C LYS A 216 -20.04 -13.29 -0.40
N VAL A 217 -19.46 -12.39 -1.18
CA VAL A 217 -20.19 -11.45 -2.05
C VAL A 217 -20.11 -11.80 -3.53
N SER A 218 -19.20 -12.70 -3.93
CA SER A 218 -19.07 -13.12 -5.32
C SER A 218 -20.39 -13.68 -5.84
N GLY A 219 -20.78 -13.26 -7.04
CA GLY A 219 -22.07 -13.62 -7.65
C GLY A 219 -23.29 -12.90 -7.07
N LYS A 220 -23.13 -12.01 -6.07
CA LYS A 220 -24.23 -11.18 -5.55
C LYS A 220 -24.25 -9.82 -6.25
N PRO A 221 -25.43 -9.29 -6.60
CA PRO A 221 -25.54 -7.97 -7.19
C PRO A 221 -25.11 -6.87 -6.20
N GLY A 222 -24.69 -5.71 -6.72
CA GLY A 222 -24.35 -4.53 -5.93
C GLY A 222 -22.88 -4.44 -5.47
N TYR A 223 -22.02 -5.37 -5.89
CA TYR A 223 -20.58 -5.35 -5.64
C TYR A 223 -19.84 -5.46 -6.97
N ASP A 224 -19.63 -4.33 -7.65
CA ASP A 224 -18.82 -4.28 -8.86
C ASP A 224 -17.32 -4.31 -8.50
N PHE A 225 -16.59 -5.33 -8.93
CA PHE A 225 -15.15 -5.39 -8.72
C PHE A 225 -14.46 -6.33 -9.71
N THR A 226 -13.18 -6.07 -9.95
CA THR A 226 -12.31 -6.94 -10.74
C THR A 226 -11.22 -7.53 -9.85
N VAL A 227 -11.05 -8.85 -9.93
CA VAL A 227 -9.87 -9.52 -9.37
C VAL A 227 -8.81 -9.63 -10.47
N LEU A 228 -7.70 -8.93 -10.29
CA LEU A 228 -6.56 -8.97 -11.19
C LEU A 228 -5.68 -10.20 -10.88
N PRO A 229 -5.05 -10.81 -11.91
CA PRO A 229 -4.19 -11.97 -11.72
C PRO A 229 -2.94 -11.61 -10.91
N PRO A 230 -2.21 -12.60 -10.34
CA PRO A 230 -0.99 -12.33 -9.58
C PRO A 230 0.05 -11.50 -10.33
N ALA A 231 0.19 -11.69 -11.64
CA ALA A 231 1.11 -10.93 -12.47
C ALA A 231 0.91 -9.40 -12.37
N ALA A 232 -0.29 -8.92 -12.07
CA ALA A 232 -0.60 -7.50 -11.97
C ALA A 232 0.13 -6.80 -10.83
N PHE A 233 0.08 -7.34 -9.60
CA PHE A 233 0.62 -6.70 -8.39
C PHE A 233 1.55 -7.59 -7.56
N TYR A 234 1.43 -8.91 -7.70
CA TYR A 234 2.17 -9.91 -6.92
C TYR A 234 2.90 -10.92 -7.83
N PRO A 235 3.69 -10.44 -8.83
CA PRO A 235 4.35 -11.33 -9.80
C PRO A 235 5.46 -12.20 -9.19
N VAL A 236 5.83 -11.93 -7.93
CA VAL A 236 6.83 -12.67 -7.16
C VAL A 236 6.27 -12.90 -5.76
N ASP A 237 6.22 -14.16 -5.35
CA ASP A 237 5.79 -14.52 -4.01
C ASP A 237 6.84 -14.15 -2.95
N TRP A 238 6.38 -14.05 -1.70
CA TRP A 238 7.19 -13.66 -0.55
C TRP A 238 8.36 -14.62 -0.25
N ILE A 239 8.31 -15.88 -0.71
CA ILE A 239 9.41 -16.84 -0.54
C ILE A 239 10.52 -16.54 -1.53
N LYS A 240 10.17 -16.18 -2.77
CA LYS A 240 11.13 -15.95 -3.87
C LYS A 240 11.68 -14.54 -3.93
N ILE A 241 11.05 -13.57 -3.26
CA ILE A 241 11.42 -12.15 -3.36
C ILE A 241 12.90 -11.89 -2.99
N VAL A 242 13.46 -12.65 -2.05
CA VAL A 242 14.86 -12.50 -1.62
C VAL A 242 15.83 -12.59 -2.80
N GLY A 243 15.58 -13.48 -3.76
CA GLY A 243 16.42 -13.67 -4.95
C GLY A 243 16.44 -12.47 -5.91
N TYR A 244 15.51 -11.53 -5.77
CA TYR A 244 15.38 -10.37 -6.66
C TYR A 244 16.27 -9.19 -6.22
N PHE A 245 16.86 -9.27 -5.03
CA PHE A 245 17.75 -8.25 -4.47
C PHE A 245 19.24 -8.48 -4.78
N GLY A 246 19.63 -9.70 -5.16
CA GLY A 246 21.03 -10.06 -5.41
C GLY A 246 21.51 -9.74 -6.82
N LYS A 247 22.80 -9.43 -6.96
CA LYS A 247 23.49 -9.23 -8.25
C LYS A 247 23.70 -10.57 -8.98
N PRO A 248 23.78 -10.57 -10.33
CA PRO A 248 24.11 -11.79 -11.05
C PRO A 248 25.55 -12.23 -10.74
N LYS A 249 25.73 -13.53 -10.50
CA LYS A 249 27.05 -14.16 -10.32
C LYS A 249 27.58 -14.78 -11.62
N THR A 250 26.71 -15.01 -12.60
CA THR A 250 27.06 -15.63 -13.89
C THR A 250 26.41 -14.90 -15.06
N ARG A 251 26.95 -15.11 -16.28
CA ARG A 251 26.36 -14.56 -17.51
C ARG A 251 24.94 -15.07 -17.75
N TYR A 252 24.65 -16.32 -17.40
CA TYR A 252 23.31 -16.89 -17.48
C TYR A 252 22.33 -16.18 -16.56
N GLN A 253 22.72 -15.97 -15.29
CA GLN A 253 21.91 -15.20 -14.35
C GLN A 253 21.67 -13.77 -14.81
N SER A 254 22.68 -13.12 -15.40
CA SER A 254 22.50 -11.77 -15.97
C SER A 254 21.43 -11.76 -17.07
N LYS A 255 21.49 -12.70 -18.03
CA LYS A 255 20.48 -12.82 -19.09
C LYS A 255 19.09 -13.09 -18.52
N TRP A 256 18.99 -13.95 -17.51
CA TRP A 256 17.71 -14.22 -16.83
C TRP A 256 17.15 -12.97 -16.16
N ILE A 257 17.99 -12.18 -15.45
CA ILE A 257 17.59 -10.92 -14.84
C ILE A 257 17.06 -9.95 -15.91
N ASP A 258 17.77 -9.81 -17.03
CA ASP A 258 17.36 -8.90 -18.12
C ASP A 258 15.99 -9.30 -18.69
N ALA A 259 15.81 -10.58 -19.01
CA ALA A 259 14.53 -11.10 -19.48
C ALA A 259 13.41 -10.90 -18.44
N LYS A 260 13.72 -11.10 -17.15
CA LYS A 260 12.75 -10.94 -16.06
C LYS A 260 12.33 -9.48 -15.87
N VAL A 261 13.26 -8.54 -15.99
CA VAL A 261 12.97 -7.10 -15.92
C VAL A 261 12.06 -6.69 -17.08
N VAL A 262 12.37 -7.13 -18.31
CA VAL A 262 11.54 -6.85 -19.50
C VAL A 262 10.12 -7.41 -19.30
N GLN A 263 10.00 -8.65 -18.82
CA GLN A 263 8.70 -9.26 -18.52
C GLN A 263 7.90 -8.41 -17.53
N LEU A 264 8.49 -8.05 -16.38
CA LEU A 264 7.79 -7.32 -15.32
C LEU A 264 7.38 -5.91 -15.74
N LEU A 265 8.20 -5.22 -16.53
CA LEU A 265 7.86 -3.90 -17.08
C LEU A 265 6.74 -3.98 -18.13
N GLY A 266 6.60 -5.10 -18.85
CA GLY A 266 5.54 -5.29 -19.85
C GLY A 266 4.20 -5.71 -19.24
N GLU A 267 4.23 -6.61 -18.25
CA GLU A 267 3.05 -7.33 -17.76
C GLU A 267 2.50 -6.82 -16.42
N SER A 268 3.37 -6.27 -15.54
CA SER A 268 2.97 -5.90 -14.18
C SER A 268 2.61 -4.43 -14.05
N TYR A 269 1.61 -4.14 -13.20
CA TYR A 269 1.38 -2.78 -12.71
C TYR A 269 2.37 -2.40 -11.61
N GLY A 270 2.88 -3.38 -10.89
CA GLY A 270 3.95 -3.18 -9.93
C GLY A 270 4.39 -4.46 -9.23
N VAL A 271 5.33 -4.29 -8.30
CA VAL A 271 5.91 -5.39 -7.52
C VAL A 271 5.84 -5.05 -6.04
N HIS A 272 5.17 -5.90 -5.27
CA HIS A 272 5.22 -5.85 -3.81
C HIS A 272 6.53 -6.46 -3.30
N LEU A 273 7.25 -5.74 -2.45
CA LEU A 273 8.58 -6.15 -1.97
C LEU A 273 8.54 -7.03 -0.72
N TRP A 274 7.40 -7.18 -0.06
CA TRP A 274 7.25 -8.02 1.14
C TRP A 274 8.26 -7.63 2.23
N ASN A 275 8.25 -6.38 2.70
CA ASN A 275 9.26 -5.82 3.63
C ASN A 275 9.51 -6.63 4.91
N LYS A 276 8.58 -7.49 5.33
CA LYS A 276 8.84 -8.45 6.41
C LYS A 276 10.01 -9.39 6.07
N GLU A 277 10.07 -9.84 4.83
CA GLU A 277 11.08 -10.76 4.30
C GLU A 277 12.27 -9.99 3.72
N SER A 278 12.03 -8.87 3.02
CA SER A 278 13.06 -8.15 2.28
C SER A 278 13.60 -6.89 2.98
N GLY A 279 13.01 -6.47 4.09
CA GLY A 279 13.28 -5.17 4.69
C GLY A 279 14.74 -4.96 5.11
N LYS A 280 15.44 -6.03 5.47
CA LYS A 280 16.87 -6.01 5.82
C LYS A 280 17.81 -6.23 4.63
N LEU A 281 17.28 -6.55 3.45
CA LEU A 281 18.10 -6.79 2.26
C LEU A 281 18.53 -5.47 1.65
N ARG A 282 19.78 -5.46 1.17
CA ARG A 282 20.36 -4.40 0.36
C ARG A 282 19.99 -4.64 -1.11
N ILE A 283 19.68 -3.57 -1.84
CA ILE A 283 19.48 -3.67 -3.29
C ILE A 283 20.86 -3.71 -3.93
N GLU A 284 21.29 -4.88 -4.40
CA GLU A 284 22.59 -5.00 -5.06
C GLU A 284 22.52 -4.47 -6.51
N GLN A 285 23.62 -3.90 -6.98
CA GLN A 285 23.73 -3.37 -8.33
C GLN A 285 23.54 -4.49 -9.37
N GLY A 286 22.66 -4.25 -10.35
CA GLY A 286 22.33 -5.22 -11.38
C GLY A 286 21.28 -6.26 -10.98
N SER A 287 20.76 -6.21 -9.75
CA SER A 287 19.62 -7.04 -9.31
C SER A 287 18.33 -6.68 -10.06
N VAL A 288 17.33 -7.57 -10.00
CA VAL A 288 16.01 -7.32 -10.62
C VAL A 288 15.38 -6.07 -10.01
N ILE A 289 15.30 -5.98 -8.67
CA ILE A 289 14.74 -4.80 -8.00
C ILE A 289 15.53 -3.53 -8.33
N GLY A 290 16.86 -3.60 -8.35
CA GLY A 290 17.71 -2.46 -8.72
C GLY A 290 17.40 -1.93 -10.12
N LYS A 291 17.22 -2.83 -11.09
CA LYS A 291 16.87 -2.46 -12.47
C LYS A 291 15.45 -1.94 -12.60
N LEU A 292 14.47 -2.53 -11.91
CA LEU A 292 13.09 -2.03 -11.90
C LEU A 292 13.00 -0.62 -11.32
N ILE A 293 13.67 -0.37 -10.20
CA ILE A 293 13.73 0.96 -9.58
C ILE A 293 14.41 1.95 -10.52
N SER A 294 15.53 1.57 -11.15
CA SER A 294 16.23 2.43 -12.10
C SER A 294 15.35 2.85 -13.30
N ASN A 295 14.44 1.99 -13.73
CA ASN A 295 13.47 2.31 -14.79
C ASN A 295 12.27 3.14 -14.28
N SER A 296 12.01 3.08 -12.97
CA SER A 296 10.79 3.62 -12.37
C SER A 296 11.02 4.82 -11.46
N CYS A 297 12.22 5.38 -11.39
CA CYS A 297 12.53 6.50 -10.49
C CYS A 297 12.46 7.87 -11.20
N VAL A 298 12.21 8.91 -10.41
CA VAL A 298 12.21 10.31 -10.87
C VAL A 298 13.43 11.11 -10.38
N ILE A 299 14.11 10.64 -9.33
CA ILE A 299 15.36 11.22 -8.82
C ILE A 299 16.53 10.25 -9.06
N CYS A 300 16.30 8.94 -8.88
CA CYS A 300 17.26 7.88 -9.22
C CYS A 300 18.60 7.93 -8.49
N GLU A 301 18.72 8.74 -7.44
CA GLU A 301 19.90 8.81 -6.61
C GLU A 301 19.90 7.69 -5.56
N ASN A 302 21.10 7.23 -5.18
CA ASN A 302 21.29 6.38 -4.00
C ASN A 302 20.56 5.03 -4.02
N ILE A 303 20.23 4.49 -5.19
CA ILE A 303 19.49 3.21 -5.36
C ILE A 303 20.21 2.06 -4.63
N TYR A 304 21.54 2.01 -4.74
CA TYR A 304 22.36 0.89 -4.22
C TYR A 304 23.03 1.19 -2.87
N SER A 305 22.79 2.36 -2.27
CA SER A 305 23.44 2.76 -1.01
C SER A 305 22.65 2.37 0.25
N SER A 306 21.63 1.53 0.09
CA SER A 306 20.91 0.83 1.16
C SER A 306 21.72 -0.33 1.71
#